data_AF-M2PKB8-F1
#
_entry.id   AF-M2PKB8-F1
#
_cell.length_a   1.000
_cell.length_b   1.000
_cell.length_c   1.000
_cell.angle_alpha   90.00
_cell.angle_beta   90.00
_cell.angle_gamma   90.00
#
_symmetry.space_group_name_H-M   'P 1'
#
loop_
_entity.id
_entity.type
_entity.pdbx_description
1 polymer ?
#
loop_
_entity_poly.entity_id
_entity_poly.type
_entity_poly.pdbx_seq_one_letter_code
_entity_poly.pdbx_strand_id
1 'polypeptide(L)'
;MASNGDSGRNAKRRWSRRKIHKPILPQNTPTELEWADMTKHAAADISGDWDIGTDSDSDSDSDSDASTSTGSSSTASTKLVRIRKGDDVIMLCGDKVDGDDIWLGHIESIRSKKENDVWVRVYWYWSSLDLSEYIKSFDTNAFAPRERAHSDNVDIVPATDCIDVTYVHEYDETDLDPPNLGPSDFFVRSQLFYKRRHIDPRPGALSCICFRPYNPFPKVLSEAVLEVDTMHFCPRSGCRRWYHRSCLLARGHIDRPSALYNGSRGVRLLAGDPDQNASCAALNWYCESYVSSDPHAQPEQDIHIAVADMSMSIAHLPPALVAVAQFPIVRRPGPRTFGWSAVGNVSEVVLARRFMYAAFEGMCPGGRRHAELGKLVEQADELERRLYELSTDASDDEGSHIHEWDAVIEDLQTFVDLVVGGNHTLLASPYEPYWNARQHRLEEEFTAMAVVPVLCPESECRSAI
;
A
#
# COMPACT_ATOMS: atom_id res chain seq x y z
N MET A 1 12.13 36.20 -54.56
CA MET A 1 13.12 35.17 -54.17
C MET A 1 12.37 33.99 -53.62
N ALA A 2 12.32 32.92 -54.40
CA ALA A 2 11.65 31.67 -54.05
C ALA A 2 12.49 30.91 -53.02
N SER A 3 11.86 30.43 -51.94
CA SER A 3 12.44 29.37 -51.10
C SER A 3 11.55 28.15 -51.19
N ASN A 4 12.21 27.04 -51.53
CA ASN A 4 11.63 25.77 -51.92
C ASN A 4 10.97 25.08 -50.74
N GLY A 5 9.82 24.46 -51.03
CA GLY A 5 9.13 23.57 -50.13
C GLY A 5 9.88 22.25 -49.97
N ASP A 6 10.00 21.81 -48.72
CA ASP A 6 10.35 20.45 -48.37
C ASP A 6 9.10 19.77 -47.82
N SER A 7 8.39 19.09 -48.72
CA SER A 7 7.21 18.30 -48.40
C SER A 7 7.66 16.91 -47.97
N GLY A 8 8.11 16.83 -46.72
CA GLY A 8 8.41 15.57 -46.03
C GLY A 8 7.22 14.63 -46.10
N ARG A 9 7.33 13.60 -46.95
CA ARG A 9 6.37 12.50 -47.05
C ARG A 9 6.36 11.76 -45.72
N ASN A 10 5.39 12.12 -44.89
CA ASN A 10 5.07 11.42 -43.66
C ASN A 10 4.61 9.99 -44.04
N ALA A 11 5.53 9.04 -43.97
CA ALA A 11 5.24 7.63 -44.12
C ALA A 11 4.30 7.24 -42.97
N LYS A 12 2.99 7.23 -43.25
CA LYS A 12 1.97 6.64 -42.38
C LYS A 12 2.33 5.17 -42.21
N ARG A 13 3.14 4.85 -41.19
CA ARG A 13 3.29 3.49 -40.68
C ARG A 13 1.88 3.03 -40.34
N ARG A 14 1.36 2.16 -41.19
CA ARG A 14 0.05 1.53 -41.02
C ARG A 14 0.26 0.54 -39.88
N TRP A 15 0.10 1.03 -38.64
CA TRP A 15 -0.01 0.17 -37.47
C TRP A 15 -1.15 -0.79 -37.77
N SER A 16 -0.82 -2.06 -38.06
CA SER A 16 -1.81 -3.12 -38.08
C SER A 16 -2.49 -3.06 -36.73
N ARG A 17 -3.80 -2.80 -36.72
CA ARG A 17 -4.60 -2.90 -35.50
C ARG A 17 -4.36 -4.29 -34.95
N ARG A 18 -3.58 -4.41 -33.86
CA ARG A 18 -3.71 -5.56 -32.97
C ARG A 18 -5.19 -5.59 -32.61
N LYS A 19 -5.89 -6.61 -33.08
CA LYS A 19 -7.19 -6.91 -32.52
C LYS A 19 -6.88 -7.21 -31.06
N ILE A 20 -7.58 -6.57 -30.13
CA ILE A 20 -7.57 -6.93 -28.71
C ILE A 20 -7.67 -8.45 -28.68
N HIS A 21 -6.52 -9.10 -28.48
CA HIS A 21 -6.46 -10.55 -28.51
C HIS A 21 -7.06 -10.93 -27.17
N LYS A 22 -8.40 -11.07 -27.14
CA LYS A 22 -8.95 -12.03 -26.20
C LYS A 22 -8.06 -13.27 -26.31
N PRO A 23 -7.66 -13.89 -25.19
CA PRO A 23 -7.08 -15.23 -25.23
C PRO A 23 -7.86 -16.00 -26.28
N ILE A 24 -7.18 -16.52 -27.30
CA ILE A 24 -7.86 -17.39 -28.25
C ILE A 24 -8.20 -18.61 -27.41
N LEU A 25 -9.43 -18.63 -26.91
CA LEU A 25 -9.89 -19.68 -26.02
C LEU A 25 -9.64 -21.00 -26.76
N PRO A 26 -9.02 -21.98 -26.09
CA PRO A 26 -8.81 -23.30 -26.67
C PRO A 26 -10.12 -23.81 -27.27
N GLN A 27 -10.07 -24.52 -28.40
CA GLN A 27 -11.26 -25.05 -29.08
C GLN A 27 -12.14 -25.93 -28.17
N ASN A 28 -11.58 -26.42 -27.06
CA ASN A 28 -12.23 -27.28 -26.07
C ASN A 28 -12.58 -26.55 -24.76
N THR A 29 -12.68 -25.22 -24.76
CA THR A 29 -13.05 -24.47 -23.55
C THR A 29 -14.46 -24.90 -23.09
N PRO A 30 -14.63 -25.34 -21.84
CA PRO A 30 -15.94 -25.73 -21.31
C PRO A 30 -16.96 -24.60 -21.45
N THR A 31 -18.18 -24.96 -21.86
CA THR A 31 -19.32 -24.05 -21.78
C THR A 31 -19.69 -23.77 -20.32
N GLU A 32 -20.44 -22.70 -20.05
CA GLU A 32 -20.93 -22.41 -18.70
C GLU A 32 -21.77 -23.55 -18.09
N LEU A 33 -22.51 -24.28 -18.92
CA LEU A 33 -23.27 -25.45 -18.49
C LEU A 33 -22.34 -26.62 -18.13
N GLU A 34 -21.38 -26.94 -18.99
CA GLU A 34 -20.38 -27.97 -18.70
C GLU A 34 -19.56 -27.63 -17.45
N TRP A 35 -19.17 -26.37 -17.29
CA TRP A 35 -18.48 -25.88 -16.10
C TRP A 35 -19.28 -26.12 -14.83
N ALA A 36 -20.59 -25.88 -14.86
CA ALA A 36 -21.46 -26.09 -13.71
C ALA A 36 -21.48 -27.56 -13.27
N ASP A 37 -21.41 -28.49 -14.22
CA ASP A 37 -21.44 -29.94 -14.00
C ASP A 37 -20.07 -30.54 -13.61
N MET A 38 -18.97 -29.81 -13.79
CA MET A 38 -17.63 -30.26 -13.42
C MET A 38 -17.41 -30.31 -11.90
N THR A 39 -16.58 -31.26 -11.46
CA THR A 39 -16.20 -31.47 -10.05
C THR A 39 -15.40 -30.28 -9.54
N LYS A 40 -15.79 -29.72 -8.40
CA LYS A 40 -15.09 -28.60 -7.76
C LYS A 40 -13.87 -29.06 -6.97
N HIS A 41 -12.80 -28.28 -7.03
CA HIS A 41 -11.57 -28.48 -6.26
C HIS A 41 -11.23 -27.24 -5.45
N ALA A 42 -10.60 -27.44 -4.30
CA ALA A 42 -10.07 -26.33 -3.48
C ALA A 42 -8.70 -25.85 -3.97
N ALA A 43 -7.91 -26.77 -4.54
CA ALA A 43 -6.56 -26.54 -5.05
C ALA A 43 -6.27 -27.49 -6.21
N ALA A 44 -5.26 -27.16 -7.02
CA ALA A 44 -4.71 -28.05 -8.03
C ALA A 44 -3.17 -27.90 -8.08
N ASP A 45 -2.48 -29.02 -8.27
CA ASP A 45 -1.04 -29.04 -8.51
C ASP A 45 -0.82 -29.15 -10.03
N ILE A 46 -0.12 -28.16 -10.61
CA ILE A 46 0.15 -28.05 -12.04
C ILE A 46 1.64 -28.25 -12.25
N SER A 47 2.01 -29.15 -13.15
CA SER A 47 3.39 -29.32 -13.60
C SER A 47 3.53 -28.76 -15.01
N GLY A 48 4.51 -27.88 -15.22
CA GLY A 48 4.84 -27.38 -16.55
C GLY A 48 6.34 -27.20 -16.74
N ASP A 49 6.76 -27.29 -17.99
CA ASP A 49 8.13 -27.00 -18.40
C ASP A 49 8.17 -25.53 -18.87
N TRP A 50 8.31 -24.64 -17.90
CA TRP A 50 8.34 -23.19 -18.13
C TRP A 50 9.76 -22.69 -17.95
N ASP A 51 10.36 -22.19 -19.03
CA ASP A 51 11.61 -21.43 -18.95
C ASP A 51 11.28 -20.00 -18.54
N ILE A 52 11.00 -19.82 -17.24
CA ILE A 52 10.92 -18.47 -16.67
C ILE A 52 12.37 -18.03 -16.59
N GLY A 53 12.80 -17.17 -17.52
CA GLY A 53 14.11 -16.55 -17.49
C GLY A 53 14.31 -15.92 -16.12
N THR A 54 14.96 -16.64 -15.22
CA THR A 54 15.38 -16.09 -13.95
C THR A 54 16.47 -15.12 -14.32
N ASP A 55 16.17 -13.82 -14.24
CA ASP A 55 17.16 -12.73 -14.30
C ASP A 55 18.13 -12.93 -13.13
N SER A 56 19.01 -13.92 -13.27
CA SER A 56 20.13 -14.18 -12.38
C SER A 56 21.20 -13.18 -12.77
N ASP A 57 20.95 -11.91 -12.44
CA ASP A 57 21.98 -10.89 -12.37
C ASP A 57 22.86 -11.22 -11.15
N SER A 58 23.65 -12.29 -11.29
CA SER A 58 24.74 -12.59 -10.37
C SER A 58 25.94 -11.76 -10.79
N ASP A 59 26.03 -10.56 -10.25
CA ASP A 59 27.24 -9.74 -10.25
C ASP A 59 28.33 -10.48 -9.44
N SER A 60 29.08 -11.37 -10.09
CA SER A 60 30.33 -11.90 -9.54
C SER A 60 31.50 -11.39 -10.37
N ASP A 61 32.02 -10.23 -9.98
CA ASP A 61 33.37 -9.80 -10.32
C ASP A 61 34.36 -10.77 -9.66
N SER A 62 34.91 -11.71 -10.44
CA SER A 62 36.12 -12.43 -10.08
C SER A 62 36.90 -12.85 -11.31
N ASP A 63 38.07 -12.23 -11.42
CA ASP A 63 39.06 -12.35 -12.48
C ASP A 63 39.58 -13.78 -12.68
N SER A 64 39.85 -14.08 -13.97
CA SER A 64 40.90 -14.96 -14.48
C SER A 64 40.91 -16.44 -14.08
N ASP A 65 40.52 -17.33 -15.00
CA ASP A 65 41.51 -18.13 -15.75
C ASP A 65 40.85 -19.02 -16.81
N ALA A 66 41.55 -19.16 -17.93
CA ALA A 66 41.13 -19.87 -19.13
C ALA A 66 40.96 -21.38 -18.87
N SER A 67 39.78 -21.95 -19.10
CA SER A 67 39.59 -23.40 -19.28
C SER A 67 38.24 -23.76 -19.94
N THR A 68 38.35 -24.31 -21.15
CA THR A 68 37.55 -25.41 -21.74
C THR A 68 36.01 -25.30 -21.73
N SER A 69 35.47 -24.95 -22.90
CA SER A 69 34.06 -25.09 -23.27
C SER A 69 33.57 -26.54 -23.17
N THR A 70 32.80 -26.84 -22.12
CA THR A 70 31.95 -28.04 -22.04
C THR A 70 30.50 -27.58 -22.22
N GLY A 71 29.78 -28.21 -23.16
CA GLY A 71 28.40 -27.85 -23.51
C GLY A 71 27.48 -28.05 -22.31
N SER A 72 27.00 -26.94 -21.74
CA SER A 72 25.95 -26.96 -20.73
C SER A 72 24.64 -27.36 -21.41
N SER A 73 24.26 -28.63 -21.29
CA SER A 73 22.90 -29.06 -21.59
C SER A 73 22.01 -28.51 -20.48
N SER A 74 21.22 -27.47 -20.77
CA SER A 74 20.17 -27.02 -19.87
C SER A 74 19.16 -28.15 -19.69
N THR A 75 19.23 -28.84 -18.56
CA THR A 75 18.22 -29.80 -18.14
C THR A 75 16.96 -29.00 -17.82
N ALA A 76 15.94 -29.12 -18.67
CA ALA A 76 14.62 -28.55 -18.46
C ALA A 76 14.09 -28.98 -17.08
N SER A 77 13.94 -28.02 -16.17
CA SER A 77 13.49 -28.27 -14.80
C SER A 77 11.97 -28.09 -14.76
N THR A 78 11.23 -29.19 -14.64
CA THR A 78 9.77 -29.12 -14.45
C THR A 78 9.45 -28.45 -13.12
N LYS A 79 8.77 -27.30 -13.16
CA LYS A 79 8.29 -26.60 -11.96
C LYS A 79 6.90 -27.12 -11.60
N LEU A 80 6.71 -27.50 -10.34
CA LEU A 80 5.40 -27.83 -9.79
C LEU A 80 4.83 -26.57 -9.11
N VAL A 81 3.64 -26.15 -9.54
CA VAL A 81 2.95 -24.95 -9.04
C VAL A 81 1.61 -25.38 -8.45
N ARG A 82 1.39 -25.07 -7.18
CA ARG A 82 0.12 -25.33 -6.52
C ARG A 82 -0.72 -24.07 -6.51
N ILE A 83 -1.88 -24.12 -7.15
CA ILE A 83 -2.86 -23.02 -7.20
C ILE A 83 -4.06 -23.32 -6.32
N ARG A 84 -4.70 -22.28 -5.80
CA ARG A 84 -5.90 -22.33 -4.97
C ARG A 84 -6.93 -21.29 -5.43
N LYS A 85 -8.17 -21.48 -5.00
CA LYS A 85 -9.18 -20.42 -5.11
C LYS A 85 -8.71 -19.18 -4.35
N GLY A 86 -8.80 -18.02 -4.99
CA GLY A 86 -8.40 -16.73 -4.43
C GLY A 86 -6.94 -16.35 -4.71
N ASP A 87 -6.13 -17.24 -5.29
CA ASP A 87 -4.78 -16.91 -5.70
C ASP A 87 -4.80 -16.00 -6.95
N ASP A 88 -3.82 -15.09 -7.03
CA ASP A 88 -3.47 -14.40 -8.26
C ASP A 88 -2.41 -15.21 -9.00
N VAL A 89 -2.56 -15.35 -10.31
CA VAL A 89 -1.68 -16.18 -11.14
C VAL A 89 -1.15 -15.44 -12.35
N ILE A 90 0.12 -15.74 -12.66
CA ILE A 90 0.76 -15.38 -13.92
C ILE A 90 0.30 -16.39 -14.97
N MET A 91 -0.16 -15.90 -16.12
CA MET A 91 -0.65 -16.75 -17.21
C MET A 91 0.18 -16.56 -18.49
N LEU A 92 0.25 -17.61 -19.32
CA LEU A 92 0.93 -17.57 -20.60
C LEU A 92 0.25 -16.60 -21.58
N CYS A 93 1.00 -15.60 -22.05
CA CYS A 93 0.59 -14.70 -23.13
C CYS A 93 1.28 -15.10 -24.45
N GLY A 94 0.84 -16.19 -25.06
CA GLY A 94 1.43 -16.68 -26.32
C GLY A 94 2.93 -16.99 -26.19
N ASP A 95 3.71 -16.72 -27.25
CA ASP A 95 5.10 -17.20 -27.36
C ASP A 95 6.14 -16.35 -26.60
N LYS A 96 5.75 -15.29 -25.88
CA LYS A 96 6.71 -14.39 -25.21
C LYS A 96 6.28 -14.04 -23.79
N VAL A 97 7.12 -14.39 -22.82
CA VAL A 97 6.96 -14.05 -21.40
C VAL A 97 7.72 -12.75 -21.03
N ASP A 98 8.44 -12.15 -21.97
CA ASP A 98 9.35 -11.05 -21.66
C ASP A 98 8.63 -9.69 -21.59
N GLY A 99 8.67 -9.05 -20.41
CA GLY A 99 8.40 -7.61 -20.22
C GLY A 99 7.29 -7.26 -19.23
N ASP A 100 6.79 -6.03 -19.32
CA ASP A 100 5.70 -5.50 -18.48
C ASP A 100 4.30 -6.04 -18.89
N ASP A 101 4.21 -6.73 -20.02
CA ASP A 101 2.97 -7.19 -20.68
C ASP A 101 2.60 -8.63 -20.27
N ILE A 102 2.69 -8.91 -18.98
CA ILE A 102 2.35 -10.22 -18.40
C ILE A 102 0.86 -10.28 -18.11
N TRP A 103 0.23 -11.39 -18.50
CA TRP A 103 -1.18 -11.68 -18.22
C TRP A 103 -1.35 -12.19 -16.80
N LEU A 104 -2.31 -11.59 -16.10
CA LEU A 104 -2.60 -11.88 -14.71
C LEU A 104 -4.07 -12.22 -14.55
N GLY A 105 -4.36 -13.26 -13.78
CA GLY A 105 -5.72 -13.69 -13.46
C GLY A 105 -5.92 -13.92 -11.97
N HIS A 106 -7.10 -13.59 -11.46
CA HIS A 106 -7.54 -13.94 -10.10
C HIS A 106 -8.43 -15.18 -10.15
N ILE A 107 -8.09 -16.26 -9.43
CA ILE A 107 -8.81 -17.54 -9.51
C ILE A 107 -10.12 -17.48 -8.71
N GLU A 108 -11.26 -17.42 -9.41
CA GLU A 108 -12.59 -17.54 -8.82
C GLU A 108 -12.87 -18.97 -8.35
N SER A 109 -12.57 -19.96 -9.20
CA SER A 109 -12.81 -21.37 -8.90
C SER A 109 -12.01 -22.33 -9.78
N ILE A 110 -11.75 -23.52 -9.23
CA ILE A 110 -11.02 -24.60 -9.88
C ILE A 110 -11.96 -25.79 -10.03
N ARG A 111 -12.02 -26.37 -11.23
CA ARG A 111 -12.86 -27.54 -11.52
C ARG A 111 -12.17 -28.53 -12.43
N SER A 112 -12.59 -29.78 -12.42
CA SER A 112 -12.11 -30.76 -13.38
C SER A 112 -13.24 -31.58 -14.02
N LYS A 113 -13.06 -31.92 -15.30
CA LYS A 113 -13.96 -32.81 -16.04
C LYS A 113 -13.54 -34.28 -15.86
N LYS A 114 -12.24 -34.52 -15.72
CA LYS A 114 -11.56 -35.79 -15.42
C LYS A 114 -10.37 -35.51 -14.49
N GLU A 115 -9.75 -36.54 -13.95
CA GLU A 115 -8.63 -36.42 -13.00
C GLU A 115 -7.49 -35.52 -13.49
N ASN A 116 -7.17 -35.57 -14.79
CA ASN A 116 -6.08 -34.78 -15.40
C ASN A 116 -6.58 -33.59 -16.26
N ASP A 117 -7.88 -33.29 -16.25
CA ASP A 117 -8.48 -32.26 -17.09
C ASP A 117 -9.02 -31.13 -16.21
N VAL A 118 -8.09 -30.34 -15.68
CA VAL A 118 -8.32 -29.27 -14.69
C VAL A 118 -8.39 -27.92 -15.40
N TRP A 119 -9.42 -27.16 -15.04
CA TRP A 119 -9.71 -25.84 -15.58
C TRP A 119 -9.93 -24.85 -14.44
N VAL A 120 -9.62 -23.59 -14.72
CA VAL A 120 -9.79 -22.49 -13.78
C VAL A 120 -10.69 -21.42 -14.39
N ARG A 121 -11.51 -20.81 -13.55
CA ARG A 121 -12.31 -19.65 -13.90
C ARG A 121 -11.68 -18.44 -13.26
N VAL A 122 -11.33 -17.45 -14.07
CA VAL A 122 -10.46 -16.33 -13.67
C VAL A 122 -11.10 -14.98 -13.98
N TYR A 123 -10.91 -14.02 -13.09
CA TYR A 123 -11.08 -12.59 -13.39
C TYR A 123 -9.77 -12.03 -13.90
N TRP A 124 -9.82 -11.23 -14.97
CA TRP A 124 -8.61 -10.70 -15.58
C TRP A 124 -8.15 -9.38 -14.96
N TYR A 125 -6.84 -9.24 -14.81
CA TYR A 125 -6.17 -7.97 -14.55
C TYR A 125 -5.66 -7.37 -15.86
N TRP A 126 -6.00 -6.11 -16.13
CA TRP A 126 -5.68 -5.43 -17.38
C TRP A 126 -4.50 -4.48 -17.22
N SER A 127 -3.50 -4.58 -18.08
CA SER A 127 -2.37 -3.65 -18.12
C SER A 127 -2.78 -2.31 -18.75
N SER A 128 -1.92 -1.29 -18.60
CA SER A 128 -2.14 0.01 -19.25
C SER A 128 -2.18 -0.09 -20.78
N LEU A 129 -1.41 -1.02 -21.36
CA LEU A 129 -1.39 -1.28 -22.80
C LEU A 129 -2.71 -1.89 -23.25
N ASP A 130 -3.19 -2.93 -22.57
CA ASP A 130 -4.47 -3.58 -22.88
C ASP A 130 -5.63 -2.57 -22.82
N LEU A 131 -5.63 -1.72 -21.80
CA LEU A 131 -6.64 -0.68 -21.61
C LEU A 131 -6.60 0.37 -22.72
N SER A 132 -5.42 0.74 -23.22
CA SER A 132 -5.30 1.70 -24.34
C SER A 132 -5.85 1.15 -25.66
N GLU A 133 -5.73 -0.16 -25.87
CA GLU A 133 -6.34 -0.84 -27.03
C GLU A 133 -7.86 -0.96 -26.85
N TYR A 134 -8.32 -1.25 -25.62
CA TYR A 134 -9.73 -1.48 -25.32
C TYR A 134 -10.57 -0.21 -25.21
N ILE A 135 -10.02 0.82 -24.58
CA ILE A 135 -10.62 2.12 -24.27
C ILE A 135 -9.84 3.20 -25.02
N LYS A 136 -10.39 3.67 -26.15
CA LYS A 136 -9.72 4.61 -27.07
C LYS A 136 -9.22 5.91 -26.43
N SER A 137 -9.83 6.35 -25.32
CA SER A 137 -9.50 7.60 -24.62
C SER A 137 -8.61 7.38 -23.40
N PHE A 138 -8.11 6.17 -23.18
CA PHE A 138 -7.30 5.84 -22.02
C PHE A 138 -5.86 6.37 -22.20
N ASP A 139 -5.33 6.99 -21.15
CA ASP A 139 -3.94 7.47 -21.10
C ASP A 139 -3.07 6.40 -20.44
N THR A 140 -2.13 5.83 -21.19
CA THR A 140 -1.21 4.81 -20.69
C THR A 140 -0.29 5.34 -19.59
N ASN A 141 -0.05 6.65 -19.52
CA ASN A 141 0.81 7.25 -18.49
C ASN A 141 0.09 7.43 -17.15
N ALA A 142 -1.24 7.21 -17.12
CA ALA A 142 -2.02 7.24 -15.90
C ALA A 142 -1.77 6.03 -14.99
N PHE A 143 -1.07 5.01 -15.49
CA PHE A 143 -0.77 3.77 -14.79
C PHE A 143 0.74 3.58 -14.63
N ALA A 144 1.15 3.04 -13.48
CA ALA A 144 2.52 2.55 -13.30
C ALA A 144 2.76 1.27 -14.14
N PRO A 145 4.02 0.89 -14.42
CA PRO A 145 4.34 -0.28 -15.24
C PRO A 145 3.69 -1.60 -14.75
N ARG A 146 3.68 -1.82 -13.44
CA ARG A 146 3.11 -3.01 -12.77
C ARG A 146 1.72 -2.76 -12.17
N GLU A 147 1.12 -1.61 -12.46
CA GLU A 147 -0.27 -1.35 -12.09
C GLU A 147 -1.21 -2.12 -13.02
N ARG A 148 -2.31 -2.61 -12.47
CA ARG A 148 -3.37 -3.32 -13.20
C ARG A 148 -4.75 -2.77 -12.83
N ALA A 149 -5.71 -2.93 -13.74
CA ALA A 149 -7.12 -2.75 -13.45
C ALA A 149 -7.79 -4.13 -13.30
N HIS A 150 -8.36 -4.40 -12.13
CA HIS A 150 -9.12 -5.64 -11.90
C HIS A 150 -10.45 -5.59 -12.66
N SER A 151 -10.79 -6.62 -13.42
CA SER A 151 -11.93 -6.59 -14.35
C SER A 151 -13.10 -7.46 -13.91
N ASP A 152 -14.33 -7.07 -14.26
CA ASP A 152 -15.50 -7.96 -14.19
C ASP A 152 -15.59 -8.95 -15.37
N ASN A 153 -14.58 -8.97 -16.26
CA ASN A 153 -14.47 -9.96 -17.32
C ASN A 153 -13.95 -11.29 -16.77
N VAL A 154 -14.77 -12.33 -16.95
CA VAL A 154 -14.46 -13.70 -16.55
C VAL A 154 -14.25 -14.57 -17.77
N ASP A 155 -13.23 -15.42 -17.75
CA ASP A 155 -13.04 -16.50 -18.72
C ASP A 155 -12.72 -17.83 -18.00
N ILE A 156 -12.92 -18.94 -18.72
CA ILE A 156 -12.53 -20.29 -18.28
C ILE A 156 -11.31 -20.70 -19.10
N VAL A 157 -10.22 -21.06 -18.44
CA VAL A 157 -8.95 -21.40 -19.08
C VAL A 157 -8.39 -22.70 -18.49
N PRO A 158 -7.57 -23.47 -19.24
CA PRO A 158 -6.90 -24.64 -18.71
C PRO A 158 -6.01 -24.26 -17.51
N ALA A 159 -5.98 -25.09 -16.47
CA ALA A 159 -5.10 -24.85 -15.33
C ALA A 159 -3.62 -24.88 -15.74
N THR A 160 -3.28 -25.61 -16.80
CA THR A 160 -1.94 -25.66 -17.38
C THR A 160 -1.46 -24.32 -17.95
N ASP A 161 -2.33 -23.32 -18.13
CA ASP A 161 -1.93 -21.99 -18.59
C ASP A 161 -1.41 -21.11 -17.44
N CYS A 162 -1.58 -21.54 -16.18
CA CYS A 162 -1.02 -20.88 -15.00
C CYS A 162 0.47 -21.24 -14.85
N ILE A 163 1.34 -20.24 -14.98
CA ILE A 163 2.80 -20.37 -14.90
C ILE A 163 3.29 -20.34 -13.46
N ASP A 164 2.74 -19.42 -12.66
CA ASP A 164 3.16 -19.19 -11.28
C ASP A 164 2.06 -18.53 -10.46
N VAL A 165 2.16 -18.65 -9.13
CA VAL A 165 1.36 -17.86 -8.20
C VAL A 165 2.07 -16.55 -7.93
N THR A 166 1.32 -15.45 -7.94
CA THR A 166 1.82 -14.12 -7.61
C THR A 166 0.87 -13.45 -6.62
N TYR A 167 1.15 -12.19 -6.27
CA TYR A 167 0.31 -11.41 -5.40
C TYR A 167 0.09 -10.02 -6.02
N VAL A 168 -1.17 -9.63 -6.19
CA VAL A 168 -1.54 -8.30 -6.67
C VAL A 168 -2.03 -7.47 -5.49
N HIS A 169 -1.20 -6.53 -5.04
CA HIS A 169 -1.51 -5.69 -3.89
C HIS A 169 -2.75 -4.80 -4.16
N GLU A 170 -3.72 -4.82 -3.26
CA GLU A 170 -4.77 -3.80 -3.23
C GLU A 170 -4.19 -2.49 -2.69
N TYR A 171 -4.29 -1.43 -3.50
CA TYR A 171 -3.72 -0.13 -3.20
C TYR A 171 -4.81 0.94 -3.14
N ASP A 172 -5.35 1.18 -1.94
CA ASP A 172 -6.24 2.29 -1.68
C ASP A 172 -5.42 3.57 -1.37
N GLU A 173 -5.57 4.58 -2.21
CA GLU A 173 -4.86 5.86 -2.03
C GLU A 173 -5.33 6.64 -0.79
N THR A 174 -6.48 6.28 -0.21
CA THR A 174 -7.03 6.93 0.99
C THR A 174 -6.62 6.23 2.29
N ASP A 175 -5.98 5.07 2.19
CA ASP A 175 -5.58 4.28 3.35
C ASP A 175 -4.37 4.88 4.08
N LEU A 176 -4.36 4.69 5.39
CA LEU A 176 -3.32 5.15 6.31
C LEU A 176 -2.22 4.12 6.51
N ASP A 177 -2.47 2.87 6.12
CA ASP A 177 -1.50 1.78 6.16
C ASP A 177 -1.42 1.06 4.80
N PRO A 178 -1.11 1.80 3.72
CA PRO A 178 -1.02 1.19 2.39
C PRO A 178 0.10 0.15 2.34
N PRO A 179 -0.04 -0.89 1.49
CA PRO A 179 0.99 -1.91 1.35
C PRO A 179 2.32 -1.32 0.89
N ASN A 180 3.43 -1.86 1.40
CA ASN A 180 4.75 -1.52 0.88
C ASN A 180 4.90 -2.08 -0.54
N LEU A 181 5.00 -1.20 -1.53
CA LEU A 181 5.20 -1.57 -2.93
C LEU A 181 6.67 -1.46 -3.32
N GLY A 182 7.18 -2.50 -3.98
CA GLY A 182 8.44 -2.55 -4.71
C GLY A 182 8.25 -2.42 -6.23
N PRO A 183 9.34 -2.17 -6.99
CA PRO A 183 9.28 -1.96 -8.45
C PRO A 183 8.76 -3.17 -9.25
N SER A 184 8.89 -4.38 -8.69
CA SER A 184 8.44 -5.64 -9.26
C SER A 184 7.00 -5.99 -8.91
N ASP A 185 6.43 -5.33 -7.90
CA ASP A 185 5.18 -5.76 -7.29
C ASP A 185 3.99 -5.30 -8.14
N PHE A 186 3.06 -6.22 -8.37
CA PHE A 186 1.81 -5.89 -9.02
C PHE A 186 0.85 -5.26 -8.02
N PHE A 187 0.09 -4.27 -8.47
CA PHE A 187 -0.92 -3.66 -7.61
C PHE A 187 -2.13 -3.17 -8.41
N VAL A 188 -3.25 -3.01 -7.71
CA VAL A 188 -4.53 -2.53 -8.26
C VAL A 188 -5.09 -1.42 -7.39
N ARG A 189 -5.53 -0.33 -8.02
CA ARG A 189 -6.31 0.75 -7.37
C ARG A 189 -7.61 1.09 -8.10
N SER A 190 -7.94 0.35 -9.14
CA SER A 190 -9.09 0.63 -9.99
C SER A 190 -9.71 -0.65 -10.55
N GLN A 191 -11.02 -0.63 -10.73
CA GLN A 191 -11.79 -1.69 -11.33
C GLN A 191 -12.19 -1.33 -12.76
N LEU A 192 -11.96 -2.23 -13.72
CA LEU A 192 -12.49 -2.17 -15.06
C LEU A 192 -13.88 -2.82 -15.12
N PHE A 193 -14.91 -2.02 -15.37
CA PHE A 193 -16.21 -2.52 -15.82
C PHE A 193 -16.14 -2.81 -17.32
N TYR A 194 -15.75 -4.03 -17.68
CA TYR A 194 -15.38 -4.46 -19.03
C TYR A 194 -16.46 -4.11 -20.05
N LYS A 195 -17.71 -4.54 -19.80
CA LYS A 195 -18.84 -4.28 -20.74
C LYS A 195 -19.11 -2.79 -20.93
N ARG A 196 -18.90 -1.99 -19.88
CA ARG A 196 -19.12 -0.53 -19.89
C ARG A 196 -17.91 0.24 -20.42
N ARG A 197 -16.75 -0.42 -20.58
CA ARG A 197 -15.47 0.19 -20.97
C ARG A 197 -15.10 1.38 -20.08
N HIS A 198 -15.29 1.18 -18.78
CA HIS A 198 -15.17 2.22 -17.77
C HIS A 198 -14.28 1.74 -16.61
N ILE A 199 -13.45 2.64 -16.09
CA ILE A 199 -12.54 2.38 -14.97
C ILE A 199 -12.99 3.24 -13.79
N ASP A 200 -13.16 2.62 -12.63
CA ASP A 200 -13.62 3.26 -11.40
C ASP A 200 -12.81 2.78 -10.16
N PRO A 201 -12.34 3.68 -9.29
CA PRO A 201 -12.20 5.11 -9.56
C PRO A 201 -11.32 5.35 -10.79
N ARG A 202 -11.58 6.43 -11.54
CA ARG A 202 -10.64 6.86 -12.58
C ARG A 202 -9.29 7.17 -11.90
N PRO A 203 -8.14 6.71 -12.43
CA PRO A 203 -6.83 7.04 -11.86
C PRO A 203 -6.67 8.54 -11.66
N GLY A 204 -6.26 8.94 -10.46
CA GLY A 204 -6.13 10.34 -10.10
C GLY A 204 -7.43 11.06 -9.74
N ALA A 205 -8.60 10.44 -9.86
CA ALA A 205 -9.87 11.08 -9.46
C ALA A 205 -9.93 11.35 -7.95
N LEU A 206 -9.38 10.43 -7.16
CA LEU A 206 -9.29 10.53 -5.71
C LEU A 206 -8.00 11.20 -5.26
N SER A 207 -6.98 11.30 -6.10
CA SER A 207 -5.76 12.07 -5.82
C SER A 207 -5.88 13.52 -6.31
N CYS A 208 -4.98 14.39 -5.82
CA CYS A 208 -4.69 15.79 -6.13
C CYS A 208 -5.72 16.63 -6.91
N ILE A 209 -5.77 17.94 -6.63
CA ILE A 209 -6.57 18.94 -7.37
C ILE A 209 -6.29 19.07 -8.88
N CYS A 210 -5.26 18.40 -9.41
CA CYS A 210 -4.97 18.32 -10.84
C CYS A 210 -5.52 17.06 -11.52
N PHE A 211 -6.09 16.13 -10.74
CA PHE A 211 -6.62 14.84 -11.19
C PHE A 211 -5.61 13.93 -11.92
N ARG A 212 -4.32 14.19 -11.75
CA ARG A 212 -3.27 13.30 -12.22
C ARG A 212 -3.05 12.21 -11.18
N PRO A 213 -2.97 10.93 -11.59
CA PRO A 213 -2.61 9.86 -10.68
C PRO A 213 -1.16 9.98 -10.23
N TYR A 214 -0.88 9.47 -9.05
CA TYR A 214 0.49 9.22 -8.61
C TYR A 214 1.06 8.02 -9.37
N ASN A 215 2.30 8.12 -9.82
CA ASN A 215 3.05 7.00 -10.39
C ASN A 215 4.20 6.62 -9.44
N PRO A 216 4.10 5.49 -8.70
CA PRO A 216 5.16 5.06 -7.79
C PRO A 216 6.47 4.70 -8.50
N PHE A 217 6.42 4.23 -9.76
CA PHE A 217 7.57 3.70 -10.49
C PHE A 217 7.61 4.21 -11.93
N PRO A 218 7.90 5.50 -12.16
CA PRO A 218 8.01 6.05 -13.50
C PRO A 218 9.17 5.40 -14.25
N LYS A 219 8.98 5.12 -15.55
CA LYS A 219 10.01 4.48 -16.40
C LYS A 219 11.33 5.23 -16.45
N VAL A 220 11.27 6.55 -16.32
CA VAL A 220 12.43 7.43 -16.27
C VAL A 220 12.38 8.20 -14.96
N LEU A 221 13.25 7.82 -14.02
CA LEU A 221 13.51 8.62 -12.84
C LEU A 221 14.48 9.75 -13.20
N SER A 222 14.00 10.97 -13.12
CA SER A 222 14.81 12.19 -13.17
C SER A 222 14.46 13.07 -11.99
N GLU A 223 15.36 13.97 -11.61
CA GLU A 223 15.13 14.92 -10.51
C GLU A 223 13.87 15.77 -10.73
N ALA A 224 13.60 16.16 -11.99
CA ALA A 224 12.37 16.86 -12.36
C ALA A 224 11.10 16.03 -12.11
N VAL A 225 11.14 14.72 -12.35
CA VAL A 225 10.00 13.82 -12.07
C VAL A 225 9.80 13.69 -10.56
N LEU A 226 10.88 13.55 -9.80
CA LEU A 226 10.82 13.50 -8.34
C LEU A 226 10.18 14.78 -7.76
N GLU A 227 10.55 15.96 -8.25
CA GLU A 227 9.98 17.22 -7.76
C GLU A 227 8.49 17.37 -8.11
N VAL A 228 8.09 16.98 -9.33
CA VAL A 228 6.71 17.14 -9.82
C VAL A 228 5.74 16.17 -9.13
N ASP A 229 6.15 14.92 -8.95
CA ASP A 229 5.30 13.83 -8.49
C ASP A 229 5.43 13.55 -6.98
N THR A 230 6.23 14.33 -6.24
CA THR A 230 6.19 14.32 -4.77
C THR A 230 4.82 14.81 -4.30
N MET A 231 4.19 14.05 -3.39
CA MET A 231 2.85 14.35 -2.88
C MET A 231 2.81 14.40 -1.36
N HIS A 232 1.97 15.30 -0.84
CA HIS A 232 1.63 15.44 0.57
C HIS A 232 0.26 14.82 0.85
N PHE A 233 0.10 14.15 1.98
CA PHE A 233 -1.17 13.55 2.39
C PHE A 233 -1.85 14.37 3.48
N CYS A 234 -3.15 14.61 3.32
CA CYS A 234 -3.99 15.15 4.38
C CYS A 234 -4.57 14.01 5.23
N PRO A 235 -4.17 13.86 6.51
CA PRO A 235 -4.59 12.74 7.35
C PRO A 235 -6.03 12.85 7.86
N ARG A 236 -6.67 14.02 7.76
CA ARG A 236 -8.04 14.22 8.25
C ARG A 236 -8.97 13.24 7.56
N SER A 237 -9.74 12.47 8.35
CA SER A 237 -10.55 11.37 7.82
C SER A 237 -11.60 11.77 6.77
N GLY A 238 -12.06 13.03 6.76
CA GLY A 238 -12.98 13.57 5.76
C GLY A 238 -12.31 14.08 4.49
N CYS A 239 -10.98 14.11 4.45
CA CYS A 239 -10.20 14.49 3.28
C CYS A 239 -9.42 13.29 2.71
N ARG A 240 -8.55 12.65 3.50
CA ARG A 240 -7.70 11.49 3.14
C ARG A 240 -7.18 11.53 1.70
N ARG A 241 -6.62 12.67 1.32
CA ARG A 241 -6.24 12.95 -0.06
C ARG A 241 -4.76 13.29 -0.19
N TRP A 242 -4.16 12.80 -1.26
CA TRP A 242 -2.81 13.15 -1.67
C TRP A 242 -2.82 14.37 -2.59
N TYR A 243 -1.86 15.28 -2.44
CA TYR A 243 -1.72 16.48 -3.25
C TYR A 243 -0.29 16.62 -3.74
N HIS A 244 -0.10 16.78 -5.05
CA HIS A 244 1.22 17.10 -5.60
C HIS A 244 1.73 18.41 -5.01
N ARG A 245 2.98 18.40 -4.53
CA ARG A 245 3.65 19.59 -4.00
C ARG A 245 3.61 20.73 -5.03
N SER A 246 3.97 20.42 -6.28
CA SER A 246 3.92 21.38 -7.40
C SER A 246 2.55 22.05 -7.57
N CYS A 247 1.45 21.31 -7.38
CA CYS A 247 0.10 21.84 -7.48
C CYS A 247 -0.29 22.73 -6.29
N LEU A 248 0.13 22.38 -5.08
CA LEU A 248 -0.09 23.20 -3.88
C LEU A 248 0.65 24.54 -4.00
N LEU A 249 1.92 24.49 -4.41
CA LEU A 249 2.74 25.69 -4.61
C LEU A 249 2.18 26.59 -5.72
N ALA A 250 1.80 26.01 -6.87
CA ALA A 250 1.24 26.76 -7.99
C ALA A 250 -0.07 27.49 -7.64
N ARG A 251 -0.83 26.99 -6.67
CA ARG A 251 -2.07 27.62 -6.18
C ARG A 251 -1.89 28.44 -4.90
N GLY A 252 -0.66 28.57 -4.40
CA GLY A 252 -0.36 29.37 -3.22
C GLY A 252 -0.81 28.76 -1.90
N HIS A 253 -1.04 27.44 -1.83
CA HIS A 253 -1.32 26.72 -0.58
C HIS A 253 -0.03 26.48 0.22
N ILE A 254 0.66 27.57 0.53
CA ILE A 254 1.94 27.58 1.25
C ILE A 254 1.67 27.82 2.73
N ASP A 255 2.22 26.96 3.58
CA ASP A 255 2.17 27.12 5.02
C ASP A 255 3.25 28.10 5.47
N ARG A 256 2.96 29.40 5.36
CA ARG A 256 3.96 30.43 5.63
C ARG A 256 4.32 30.42 7.12
N PRO A 257 5.60 30.30 7.47
CA PRO A 257 6.06 30.54 8.83
C PRO A 257 5.80 32.00 9.16
N SER A 258 4.72 32.28 9.89
CA SER A 258 4.32 33.64 10.25
C SER A 258 3.35 33.61 11.43
N ALA A 259 3.39 34.68 12.22
CA ALA A 259 2.70 34.96 13.50
C ALA A 259 1.17 34.76 13.55
N LEU A 260 0.58 34.09 12.56
CA LEU A 260 -0.85 33.86 12.44
C LEU A 260 -1.33 32.62 13.17
N TYR A 261 -0.49 31.71 13.65
CA TYR A 261 -0.94 30.52 14.37
C TYR A 261 -0.39 30.50 15.79
N ASN A 262 -1.20 29.97 16.71
CA ASN A 262 -0.79 29.85 18.12
C ASN A 262 0.26 28.75 18.35
N GLY A 263 0.41 27.79 17.42
CA GLY A 263 1.38 26.70 17.55
C GLY A 263 2.37 26.60 16.40
N SER A 264 3.48 25.92 16.68
CA SER A 264 4.47 25.56 15.68
C SER A 264 3.86 24.68 14.58
N ARG A 265 4.55 24.58 13.44
CA ARG A 265 4.11 23.70 12.35
C ARG A 265 4.00 22.23 12.79
N GLY A 266 4.96 21.74 13.60
CA GLY A 266 4.92 20.37 14.11
C GLY A 266 3.65 20.08 14.90
N VAL A 267 3.24 21.01 15.78
CA VAL A 267 1.98 20.89 16.53
C VAL A 267 0.77 20.90 15.61
N ARG A 268 0.76 21.76 14.58
CA ARG A 268 -0.35 21.81 13.61
C ARG A 268 -0.45 20.55 12.74
N LEU A 269 0.68 19.89 12.46
CA LEU A 269 0.70 18.59 11.78
C LEU A 269 0.14 17.47 12.67
N LEU A 270 0.38 17.54 13.98
CA LEU A 270 -0.16 16.61 14.97
C LEU A 270 -1.66 16.77 15.19
N ALA A 271 -2.20 17.99 15.04
CA ALA A 271 -3.58 18.30 15.38
C ALA A 271 -4.65 17.60 14.53
N GLY A 272 -4.26 17.02 13.39
CA GLY A 272 -5.13 16.14 12.61
C GLY A 272 -5.03 14.72 13.14
N ASP A 273 -6.08 14.26 13.82
CA ASP A 273 -6.25 12.85 14.17
C ASP A 273 -6.39 12.04 12.87
N PRO A 274 -5.53 11.02 12.64
CA PRO A 274 -5.62 10.21 11.42
C PRO A 274 -6.90 9.35 11.38
N ASP A 275 -7.41 8.93 12.54
CA ASP A 275 -8.51 7.97 12.64
C ASP A 275 -9.86 8.67 12.83
N GLN A 276 -9.88 9.88 13.38
CA GLN A 276 -11.10 10.64 13.63
C GLN A 276 -11.25 11.88 12.74
N ASN A 277 -12.48 12.35 12.58
CA ASN A 277 -12.79 13.57 11.83
C ASN A 277 -12.69 14.82 12.69
N ALA A 278 -12.73 14.63 14.01
CA ALA A 278 -12.63 15.70 14.98
C ALA A 278 -11.17 16.18 15.10
N SER A 279 -10.98 17.50 15.18
CA SER A 279 -9.72 18.04 15.67
C SER A 279 -9.48 17.53 17.09
N CYS A 280 -8.24 17.18 17.43
CA CYS A 280 -7.86 16.96 18.81
C CYS A 280 -8.21 18.21 19.65
N ALA A 281 -9.12 18.09 20.62
CA ALA A 281 -9.52 19.23 21.44
C ALA A 281 -8.32 19.89 22.13
N ALA A 282 -7.33 19.09 22.53
CA ALA A 282 -6.08 19.58 23.14
C ALA A 282 -5.20 20.37 22.16
N LEU A 283 -5.25 20.05 20.86
CA LEU A 283 -4.40 20.69 19.85
C LEU A 283 -5.12 21.76 19.00
N ASN A 284 -6.46 21.82 19.06
CA ASN A 284 -7.25 22.67 18.17
C ASN A 284 -6.90 24.16 18.30
N TRP A 285 -6.64 24.63 19.53
CA TRP A 285 -6.24 26.02 19.79
C TRP A 285 -4.96 26.43 19.03
N TYR A 286 -4.04 25.49 18.80
CA TYR A 286 -2.79 25.72 18.06
C TYR A 286 -2.98 25.82 16.55
N CYS A 287 -4.13 25.36 16.03
CA CYS A 287 -4.48 25.43 14.62
C CYS A 287 -5.26 26.69 14.25
N GLU A 288 -5.81 27.41 15.23
CA GLU A 288 -6.59 28.61 14.97
C GLU A 288 -5.70 29.76 14.48
N SER A 289 -6.18 30.46 13.45
CA SER A 289 -5.48 31.63 12.96
C SER A 289 -5.73 32.81 13.90
N TYR A 290 -4.70 33.26 14.62
CA TYR A 290 -4.73 34.46 15.43
C TYR A 290 -4.70 35.71 14.53
N VAL A 291 -5.82 36.43 14.52
CA VAL A 291 -5.87 37.79 13.96
C VAL A 291 -5.54 38.75 15.09
N SER A 292 -4.24 38.94 15.36
CA SER A 292 -3.83 40.00 16.28
C SER A 292 -4.27 41.34 15.70
N SER A 293 -4.97 42.14 16.50
CA SER A 293 -5.16 43.56 16.19
C SER A 293 -3.85 44.34 16.34
N ASP A 294 -2.88 43.79 17.08
CA ASP A 294 -1.56 44.37 17.30
C ASP A 294 -0.50 43.69 16.42
N PRO A 295 0.03 44.36 15.39
CA PRO A 295 1.08 43.82 14.52
C PRO A 295 2.43 43.64 15.23
N HIS A 296 2.57 44.08 16.47
CA HIS A 296 3.80 43.95 17.27
C HIS A 296 3.76 42.84 18.32
N ALA A 297 2.59 42.21 18.56
CA ALA A 297 2.50 41.04 19.42
C ALA A 297 3.16 39.84 18.73
N GLN A 298 4.40 39.52 19.09
CA GLN A 298 5.10 38.32 18.65
C GLN A 298 4.55 37.12 19.44
N PRO A 299 3.94 36.11 18.78
CA PRO A 299 3.59 34.86 19.44
C PRO A 299 4.86 34.02 19.61
N GLU A 300 5.67 34.30 20.62
CA GLU A 300 6.79 33.45 21.04
C GLU A 300 6.33 32.44 22.10
N GLN A 301 5.29 31.65 21.82
CA GLN A 301 5.09 30.43 22.58
C GLN A 301 5.86 29.31 21.89
N ASP A 302 7.00 28.99 22.47
CA ASP A 302 7.82 27.83 22.13
C ASP A 302 6.95 26.55 22.21
N ILE A 303 7.14 25.63 21.27
CA ILE A 303 6.51 24.30 21.29
C ILE A 303 6.75 23.61 22.63
N HIS A 304 7.90 23.84 23.28
CA HIS A 304 8.19 23.31 24.59
C HIS A 304 7.24 23.83 25.67
N ILE A 305 6.63 25.00 25.52
CA ILE A 305 5.64 25.54 26.47
C ILE A 305 4.26 24.91 26.22
N ALA A 306 3.83 24.84 24.96
CA ALA A 306 2.61 24.14 24.57
C ALA A 306 2.63 22.65 24.97
N VAL A 307 3.76 22.01 24.69
CA VAL A 307 4.04 20.64 25.08
C VAL A 307 4.30 20.53 26.58
N ALA A 308 4.82 21.56 27.27
CA ALA A 308 4.94 21.57 28.74
C ALA A 308 3.56 21.53 29.41
N ASP A 309 2.59 22.29 28.91
CA ASP A 309 1.21 22.22 29.40
C ASP A 309 0.58 20.84 29.14
N MET A 310 1.00 20.16 28.07
CA MET A 310 0.63 18.77 27.75
C MET A 310 1.60 17.71 28.31
N SER A 311 2.66 18.12 29.02
CA SER A 311 3.87 17.28 29.18
C SER A 311 3.63 16.08 30.07
N MET A 312 2.74 16.21 31.05
CA MET A 312 2.33 15.10 31.90
C MET A 312 1.84 13.91 31.08
N SER A 313 1.12 14.15 29.98
CA SER A 313 0.53 13.07 29.19
C SER A 313 1.53 12.42 28.23
N ILE A 314 2.53 13.13 27.71
CA ILE A 314 3.44 12.60 26.69
C ILE A 314 4.90 12.43 27.15
N ALA A 315 5.27 12.83 28.36
CA ALA A 315 6.65 12.76 28.86
C ALA A 315 7.23 11.33 28.90
N HIS A 316 6.38 10.32 28.89
CA HIS A 316 6.77 8.91 28.86
C HIS A 316 7.08 8.40 27.44
N LEU A 317 6.74 9.17 26.39
CA LEU A 317 7.02 8.79 25.00
C LEU A 317 8.47 9.13 24.64
N PRO A 318 9.15 8.28 23.83
CA PRO A 318 10.48 8.62 23.32
C PRO A 318 10.45 9.95 22.56
N PRO A 319 11.40 10.88 22.81
CA PRO A 319 11.45 12.17 22.10
C PRO A 319 11.44 12.01 20.57
N ALA A 320 12.12 10.97 20.06
CA ALA A 320 12.14 10.66 18.64
C ALA A 320 10.79 10.24 18.07
N LEU A 321 9.94 9.54 18.84
CA LEU A 321 8.58 9.21 18.43
C LEU A 321 7.77 10.50 18.26
N VAL A 322 7.87 11.42 19.23
CA VAL A 322 7.20 12.72 19.16
C VAL A 322 7.68 13.52 17.94
N ALA A 323 8.98 13.50 17.66
CA ALA A 323 9.56 14.13 16.47
C ALA A 323 9.01 13.50 15.18
N VAL A 324 8.99 12.16 15.07
CA VAL A 324 8.43 11.43 13.91
C VAL A 324 6.97 11.80 13.67
N ALA A 325 6.15 11.88 14.72
CA ALA A 325 4.74 12.25 14.61
C ALA A 325 4.53 13.67 14.06
N GLN A 326 5.50 14.57 14.25
CA GLN A 326 5.50 15.95 13.75
C GLN A 326 5.97 16.10 12.30
N PHE A 327 6.44 15.05 11.64
CA PHE A 327 6.76 15.13 10.21
C PHE A 327 5.48 15.24 9.37
N PRO A 328 5.54 15.91 8.21
CA PRO A 328 4.47 15.81 7.22
C PRO A 328 4.44 14.41 6.61
N ILE A 329 3.27 14.00 6.14
CA ILE A 329 3.11 12.74 5.43
C ILE A 329 3.35 13.00 3.95
N VAL A 330 4.41 12.40 3.40
CA VAL A 330 4.88 12.63 2.04
C VAL A 330 5.18 11.28 1.38
N ARG A 331 4.95 11.21 0.06
CA ARG A 331 5.41 10.12 -0.81
C ARG A 331 6.11 10.67 -2.04
N ARG A 332 7.02 9.89 -2.63
CA ARG A 332 7.86 10.29 -3.77
C ARG A 332 8.07 9.09 -4.69
N PRO A 333 8.10 9.25 -6.02
CA PRO A 333 8.35 8.15 -6.94
C PRO A 333 9.73 7.52 -6.73
N GLY A 334 9.85 6.25 -7.06
CA GLY A 334 11.14 5.56 -7.20
C GLY A 334 11.28 4.31 -6.34
N PRO A 335 12.36 3.55 -6.58
CA PRO A 335 12.67 2.39 -5.79
C PRO A 335 13.05 2.78 -4.36
N ARG A 336 13.06 1.77 -3.48
CA ARG A 336 13.41 1.99 -2.09
C ARG A 336 14.84 2.49 -1.97
N THR A 337 14.99 3.74 -1.55
CA THR A 337 16.29 4.42 -1.43
C THR A 337 16.34 5.11 -0.08
N PHE A 338 17.37 4.81 0.72
CA PHE A 338 17.56 5.37 2.08
C PHE A 338 16.42 5.11 3.08
N GLY A 339 15.54 4.14 2.78
CA GLY A 339 14.39 3.81 3.63
C GLY A 339 13.06 4.32 3.11
N TRP A 340 13.06 5.19 2.09
CA TRP A 340 11.85 5.70 1.45
C TRP A 340 11.22 4.65 0.54
N SER A 341 9.95 4.28 0.75
CA SER A 341 9.19 3.47 -0.20
C SER A 341 8.40 4.36 -1.16
N ALA A 342 7.91 3.82 -2.27
CA ALA A 342 7.04 4.57 -3.16
C ALA A 342 5.70 4.98 -2.48
N VAL A 343 5.32 4.32 -1.38
CA VAL A 343 4.16 4.71 -0.57
C VAL A 343 4.48 5.81 0.46
N GLY A 344 5.76 6.16 0.62
CA GLY A 344 6.20 7.27 1.46
C GLY A 344 6.36 6.90 2.94
N ASN A 345 6.14 7.87 3.81
CA ASN A 345 6.27 7.74 5.26
C ASN A 345 4.92 7.67 6.02
N VAL A 346 3.82 7.39 5.30
CA VAL A 346 2.46 7.47 5.86
C VAL A 346 2.25 6.52 7.03
N SER A 347 2.65 5.25 6.90
CA SER A 347 2.44 4.26 7.96
C SER A 347 3.23 4.61 9.22
N GLU A 348 4.49 5.06 9.11
CA GLU A 348 5.29 5.37 10.29
C GLU A 348 4.86 6.67 10.99
N VAL A 349 4.51 7.71 10.22
CA VAL A 349 4.03 8.98 10.80
C VAL A 349 2.65 8.80 11.42
N VAL A 350 1.74 8.07 10.75
CA VAL A 350 0.42 7.76 11.32
C VAL A 350 0.56 6.92 12.58
N LEU A 351 1.41 5.89 12.57
CA LEU A 351 1.69 5.08 13.76
C LEU A 351 2.20 5.93 14.93
N ALA A 352 3.18 6.82 14.69
CA ALA A 352 3.70 7.72 15.71
C ALA A 352 2.62 8.68 16.25
N ARG A 353 1.74 9.18 15.37
CA ARG A 353 0.60 10.01 15.78
C ARG A 353 -0.40 9.20 16.62
N ARG A 354 -0.73 7.98 16.25
CA ARG A 354 -1.64 7.14 17.04
C ARG A 354 -1.12 6.92 18.46
N PHE A 355 0.20 6.75 18.64
CA PHE A 355 0.80 6.72 19.99
C PHE A 355 0.62 8.01 20.78
N MET A 356 0.80 9.17 20.13
CA MET A 356 0.55 10.48 20.74
C MET A 356 -0.91 10.64 21.17
N TYR A 357 -1.86 10.24 20.31
CA TYR A 357 -3.29 10.29 20.63
C TYR A 357 -3.67 9.34 21.76
N ALA A 358 -3.16 8.11 21.75
CA ALA A 358 -3.34 7.17 22.85
C ALA A 358 -2.83 7.75 24.18
N ALA A 359 -1.65 8.40 24.17
CA ALA A 359 -1.11 9.11 25.33
C ALA A 359 -2.04 10.26 25.81
N PHE A 360 -2.58 11.06 24.91
CA PHE A 360 -3.55 12.12 25.24
C PHE A 360 -4.85 11.57 25.85
N GLU A 361 -5.29 10.38 25.42
CA GLU A 361 -6.46 9.69 25.96
C GLU A 361 -6.19 8.99 27.30
N GLY A 362 -4.98 9.09 27.84
CA GLY A 362 -4.61 8.50 29.13
C GLY A 362 -4.22 7.02 29.05
N MET A 363 -3.79 6.54 27.88
CA MET A 363 -3.10 5.25 27.69
C MET A 363 -1.60 5.33 28.06
N CYS A 364 -1.23 6.28 28.92
CA CYS A 364 0.13 6.48 29.41
C CYS A 364 0.36 5.79 30.76
N PRO A 365 1.59 5.43 31.16
CA PRO A 365 1.88 4.92 32.49
C PRO A 365 1.28 5.81 33.59
N GLY A 366 0.37 5.25 34.40
CA GLY A 366 -0.37 5.98 35.45
C GLY A 366 -1.67 6.65 34.99
N GLY A 367 -2.00 6.61 33.70
CA GLY A 367 -3.28 7.06 33.15
C GLY A 367 -4.43 6.10 33.45
N ARG A 368 -5.67 6.62 33.42
CA ARG A 368 -6.89 5.86 33.78
C ARG A 368 -7.05 4.59 32.93
N ARG A 369 -6.77 4.69 31.62
CA ARG A 369 -6.89 3.55 30.70
C ARG A 369 -5.68 2.63 30.72
N HIS A 370 -4.49 3.13 31.08
CA HIS A 370 -3.32 2.26 31.27
C HIS A 370 -3.52 1.28 32.44
N ALA A 371 -4.23 1.68 33.50
CA ALA A 371 -4.62 0.76 34.56
C ALA A 371 -5.59 -0.33 34.07
N GLU A 372 -6.46 -0.01 33.10
CA GLU A 372 -7.33 -0.99 32.45
C GLU A 372 -6.52 -1.94 31.56
N LEU A 373 -5.55 -1.43 30.80
CA LEU A 373 -4.63 -2.25 30.01
C LEU A 373 -3.78 -3.19 30.89
N GLY A 374 -3.28 -2.71 32.02
CA GLY A 374 -2.57 -3.57 32.99
C GLY A 374 -3.42 -4.75 33.45
N LYS A 375 -4.71 -4.52 33.73
CA LYS A 375 -5.65 -5.60 34.06
C LYS A 375 -5.87 -6.56 32.89
N LEU A 376 -5.91 -6.06 31.65
CA LEU A 376 -6.02 -6.92 30.47
C LEU A 376 -4.77 -7.78 30.29
N VAL A 377 -3.57 -7.25 30.51
CA VAL A 377 -2.33 -8.03 30.45
C VAL A 377 -2.32 -9.10 31.54
N GLU A 378 -2.67 -8.75 32.78
CA GLU A 378 -2.80 -9.72 33.87
C GLU A 378 -3.84 -10.81 33.55
N GLN A 379 -4.95 -10.46 32.89
CA GLN A 379 -5.95 -11.42 32.42
C GLN A 379 -5.41 -12.33 31.29
N ALA A 380 -4.61 -11.80 30.37
CA ALA A 380 -4.00 -12.56 29.29
C ALA A 380 -2.98 -13.59 29.84
N ASP A 381 -2.10 -13.14 30.73
CA ASP A 381 -1.09 -14.00 31.37
C ASP A 381 -1.76 -15.13 32.16
N GLU A 382 -2.87 -14.84 32.84
CA GLU A 382 -3.67 -15.84 33.56
C GLU A 382 -4.34 -16.85 32.62
N LEU A 383 -4.86 -16.41 31.46
CA LEU A 383 -5.42 -17.31 30.45
C LEU A 383 -4.36 -18.19 29.80
N GLU A 384 -3.17 -17.64 29.52
CA GLU A 384 -2.02 -18.41 29.02
C GLU A 384 -1.60 -19.48 30.04
N ARG A 385 -1.52 -19.11 31.33
CA ARG A 385 -1.20 -20.05 32.42
C ARG A 385 -2.23 -21.19 32.50
N ARG A 386 -3.53 -20.88 32.42
CA ARG A 386 -4.61 -21.88 32.41
C ARG A 386 -4.55 -22.81 31.20
N LEU A 387 -4.28 -22.27 30.01
CA LEU A 387 -4.08 -23.08 28.79
C LEU A 387 -2.89 -24.04 28.95
N TYR A 388 -1.79 -23.57 29.54
CA TYR A 388 -0.61 -24.39 29.79
C TYR A 388 -0.91 -25.52 30.78
N GLU A 389 -1.59 -25.23 31.90
CA GLU A 389 -2.01 -26.23 32.89
C GLU A 389 -2.92 -27.29 32.26
N LEU A 390 -3.94 -26.88 31.50
CA LEU A 390 -4.82 -27.82 30.77
C LEU A 390 -4.07 -28.67 29.73
N SER A 391 -3.02 -28.12 29.12
CA SER A 391 -2.20 -28.88 28.16
C SER A 391 -1.29 -29.92 28.82
N THR A 392 -0.92 -29.70 30.09
CA THR A 392 0.03 -30.54 30.83
C THR A 392 -0.66 -31.64 31.65
N ASP A 393 -1.89 -31.39 32.11
CA ASP A 393 -2.70 -32.34 32.88
C ASP A 393 -3.50 -33.34 32.04
N ALA A 394 -3.30 -33.39 30.71
CA ALA A 394 -3.98 -34.30 29.79
C ALA A 394 -3.53 -35.78 29.93
N SER A 395 -3.43 -36.29 31.15
CA SER A 395 -3.18 -37.70 31.46
C SER A 395 -4.48 -38.50 31.43
N ASP A 396 -4.59 -39.42 30.47
CA ASP A 396 -5.49 -40.59 30.28
C ASP A 396 -7.00 -40.51 30.61
N ASP A 397 -7.54 -39.45 31.22
CA ASP A 397 -8.97 -39.30 31.53
C ASP A 397 -9.65 -38.31 30.56
N GLU A 398 -9.87 -38.78 29.33
CA GLU A 398 -10.40 -37.99 28.19
C GLU A 398 -11.78 -37.34 28.46
N GLY A 399 -12.51 -37.76 29.50
CA GLY A 399 -13.88 -37.30 29.75
C GLY A 399 -14.00 -36.03 30.60
N SER A 400 -13.04 -35.76 31.50
CA SER A 400 -13.20 -34.71 32.52
C SER A 400 -12.81 -33.31 32.03
N HIS A 401 -11.91 -33.19 31.05
CA HIS A 401 -11.31 -31.91 30.68
C HIS A 401 -12.09 -31.10 29.64
N ILE A 402 -13.08 -31.69 28.95
CA ILE A 402 -13.81 -31.01 27.85
C ILE A 402 -14.49 -29.72 28.35
N HIS A 403 -15.11 -29.76 29.54
CA HIS A 403 -15.79 -28.59 30.10
C HIS A 403 -14.84 -27.47 30.53
N GLU A 404 -13.61 -27.79 30.95
CA GLU A 404 -12.61 -26.79 31.34
C GLU A 404 -12.02 -26.10 30.10
N TRP A 405 -11.82 -26.85 29.02
CA TRP A 405 -11.42 -26.30 27.73
C TRP A 405 -12.46 -25.35 27.15
N ASP A 406 -13.74 -25.72 27.17
CA ASP A 406 -14.82 -24.85 26.69
C ASP A 406 -14.88 -23.53 27.47
N ALA A 407 -14.69 -23.57 28.80
CA ALA A 407 -14.66 -22.37 29.63
C ALA A 407 -13.47 -21.46 29.31
N VAL A 408 -12.27 -22.03 29.10
CA VAL A 408 -11.08 -21.23 28.71
C VAL A 408 -11.25 -20.64 27.31
N ILE A 409 -11.88 -21.35 26.37
CA ILE A 409 -12.19 -20.83 25.04
C ILE A 409 -13.19 -19.67 25.11
N GLU A 410 -14.23 -19.77 25.94
CA GLU A 410 -15.20 -18.69 26.15
C GLU A 410 -14.54 -17.45 26.80
N ASP A 411 -13.67 -17.67 27.79
CA ASP A 411 -12.89 -16.59 28.41
C ASP A 411 -11.94 -15.93 27.40
N LEU A 412 -11.28 -16.72 26.53
CA LEU A 412 -10.42 -16.22 25.45
C LEU A 412 -11.21 -15.42 24.42
N GLN A 413 -12.41 -15.89 24.02
CA GLN A 413 -13.27 -15.15 23.11
C GLN A 413 -13.72 -13.84 23.72
N THR A 414 -14.13 -13.85 24.99
CA THR A 414 -14.50 -12.64 25.74
C THR A 414 -13.33 -11.67 25.86
N PHE A 415 -12.13 -12.19 26.13
CA PHE A 415 -10.90 -11.40 26.18
C PHE A 415 -10.57 -10.77 24.83
N VAL A 416 -10.64 -11.55 23.75
CA VAL A 416 -10.44 -11.06 22.37
C VAL A 416 -11.47 -9.99 22.04
N ASP A 417 -12.75 -10.20 22.35
CA ASP A 417 -13.80 -9.21 22.12
C ASP A 417 -13.57 -7.92 22.94
N LEU A 418 -13.03 -8.03 24.15
CA LEU A 418 -12.69 -6.88 24.99
C LEU A 418 -11.47 -6.11 24.47
N VAL A 419 -10.43 -6.82 24.02
CA VAL A 419 -9.21 -6.23 23.45
C VAL A 419 -9.48 -5.60 22.09
N VAL A 420 -10.13 -6.35 21.19
CA VAL A 420 -10.48 -5.94 19.82
C VAL A 420 -11.60 -4.91 19.83
N GLY A 421 -12.66 -5.12 20.62
CA GLY A 421 -13.78 -4.19 20.74
C GLY A 421 -13.48 -2.94 21.57
N GLY A 422 -12.46 -2.99 22.44
CA GLY A 422 -12.02 -1.86 23.25
C GLY A 422 -11.05 -0.90 22.56
N ASN A 423 -10.74 -1.10 21.26
CA ASN A 423 -9.70 -0.34 20.54
C ASN A 423 -8.33 -0.36 21.25
N HIS A 424 -7.97 -1.46 21.92
CA HIS A 424 -6.63 -1.62 22.52
C HIS A 424 -5.57 -2.02 21.47
N THR A 425 -5.85 -1.76 20.19
CA THR A 425 -4.94 -1.90 19.06
C THR A 425 -3.88 -0.82 19.14
N LEU A 426 -2.86 -1.00 19.98
CA LEU A 426 -1.51 -0.46 19.82
C LEU A 426 -0.61 -0.89 20.97
N LEU A 427 0.12 -1.97 20.77
CA LEU A 427 1.39 -2.21 21.46
C LEU A 427 2.47 -2.51 20.43
N ALA A 428 2.67 -1.59 19.47
CA ALA A 428 4.04 -1.43 19.00
C ALA A 428 4.84 -0.84 20.18
N SER A 429 5.96 -1.46 20.52
CA SER A 429 6.79 -0.99 21.62
C SER A 429 7.20 0.46 21.37
N PRO A 430 7.25 1.34 22.39
CA PRO A 430 8.03 2.58 22.34
C PRO A 430 9.54 2.23 22.33
N TYR A 431 9.94 1.33 21.42
CA TYR A 431 11.29 0.83 21.28
C TYR A 431 12.14 1.98 20.75
N GLU A 432 12.71 2.72 21.70
CA GLU A 432 13.45 3.94 21.47
C GLU A 432 14.52 3.81 20.37
N PRO A 433 15.31 2.72 20.26
CA PRO A 433 16.27 2.57 19.17
C PRO A 433 15.63 2.61 17.77
N TYR A 434 14.43 2.06 17.60
CA TYR A 434 13.71 2.13 16.32
C TYR A 434 13.31 3.58 15.99
N TRP A 435 12.73 4.29 16.96
CA TRP A 435 12.28 5.67 16.75
C TRP A 435 13.44 6.63 16.51
N ASN A 436 14.55 6.49 17.23
CA ASN A 436 15.78 7.27 17.00
C ASN A 436 16.31 7.05 15.58
N ALA A 437 16.41 5.78 15.13
CA ALA A 437 16.84 5.46 13.78
C ALA A 437 15.86 5.93 12.70
N ARG A 438 14.55 5.99 13.00
CA ARG A 438 13.55 6.49 12.06
C ARG A 438 13.56 8.02 11.98
N GLN A 439 13.66 8.71 13.11
CA GLN A 439 13.81 10.17 13.16
C GLN A 439 14.99 10.62 12.31
N HIS A 440 16.18 10.04 12.54
CA HIS A 440 17.40 10.41 11.80
C HIS A 440 17.21 10.26 10.29
N ARG A 441 16.64 9.13 9.83
CA ARG A 441 16.36 8.90 8.40
C ARG A 441 15.41 9.95 7.84
N LEU A 442 14.31 10.25 8.54
CA LEU A 442 13.37 11.28 8.10
C LEU A 442 14.03 12.67 8.08
N GLU A 443 14.85 13.02 9.06
CA GLU A 443 15.58 14.30 9.08
C GLU A 443 16.52 14.45 7.88
N GLU A 444 17.31 13.41 7.57
CA GLU A 444 18.17 13.39 6.39
C GLU A 444 17.37 13.54 5.09
N GLU A 445 16.26 12.80 4.98
CA GLU A 445 15.37 12.81 3.82
C GLU A 445 14.72 14.18 3.61
N PHE A 446 14.13 14.77 4.66
CA PHE A 446 13.45 16.07 4.58
C PHE A 446 14.43 17.22 4.37
N THR A 447 15.64 17.12 4.91
CA THR A 447 16.72 18.07 4.63
C THR A 447 17.10 18.03 3.14
N ALA A 448 17.23 16.83 2.56
CA ALA A 448 17.54 16.67 1.14
C ALA A 448 16.44 17.18 0.21
N MET A 449 15.17 17.07 0.61
CA MET A 449 14.03 17.47 -0.24
C MET A 449 13.74 18.99 -0.25
N ALA A 450 14.33 19.77 0.66
CA ALA A 450 14.05 21.21 0.81
C ALA A 450 12.53 21.51 0.75
N VAL A 451 11.74 20.74 1.51
CA VAL A 451 10.28 20.74 1.40
C VAL A 451 9.73 22.09 1.87
N VAL A 452 9.15 22.85 0.95
CA VAL A 452 8.38 24.05 1.29
C VAL A 452 7.14 23.61 2.06
N PRO A 453 6.90 24.12 3.27
CA PRO A 453 5.68 23.86 4.03
C PRO A 453 4.41 24.21 3.23
N VAL A 454 3.40 23.33 3.27
CA VAL A 454 2.16 23.48 2.51
C VAL A 454 0.92 23.25 3.37
N LEU A 455 -0.23 23.73 2.89
CA LEU A 455 -1.54 23.58 3.52
C LEU A 455 -2.45 22.70 2.66
N CYS A 456 -3.37 21.98 3.31
CA CYS A 456 -4.46 21.31 2.63
C CYS A 456 -5.34 22.32 1.87
N PRO A 457 -5.65 22.10 0.59
CA PRO A 457 -6.43 23.04 -0.21
C PRO A 457 -7.93 22.99 0.10
N GLU A 458 -8.42 21.93 0.75
CA GLU A 458 -9.84 21.81 1.11
C GLU A 458 -10.20 22.89 2.14
N SER A 459 -11.26 23.65 1.85
CA SER A 459 -11.67 24.80 2.66
C SER A 459 -12.04 24.44 4.09
N GLU A 460 -12.54 23.23 4.32
CA GLU A 460 -12.93 22.71 5.63
C GLU A 460 -11.72 22.19 6.43
N CYS A 461 -10.61 21.87 5.76
CA CYS A 461 -9.40 21.36 6.40
C CYS A 461 -8.42 22.47 6.73
N ARG A 462 -7.87 23.12 5.69
CA ARG A 462 -6.78 24.13 5.76
C ARG A 462 -5.62 23.78 6.71
N SER A 463 -5.46 22.50 7.05
CA SER A 463 -4.44 22.02 7.98
C SER A 463 -3.07 22.03 7.34
N ALA A 464 -2.02 22.12 8.17
CA ALA A 464 -0.67 21.82 7.72
C ALA A 464 -0.62 20.38 7.21
N ILE A 465 0.05 20.16 6.07
CA ILE A 465 0.33 18.85 5.47
C ILE A 465 1.77 18.77 4.94
#